data_AF-A0A7X7DF35-F1
#
_entry.id   AF-A0A7X7DF35-F1
#
_cell.length_a   1.000
_cell.length_b   1.000
_cell.length_c   1.000
_cell.angle_alpha   90.00
_cell.angle_beta   90.00
_cell.angle_gamma   90.00
#
_symmetry.space_group_name_H-M   'P 1'
#
loop_
_entity.id
_entity.type
_entity.pdbx_description
1 polymer ?
#
loop_
_entity_poly.entity_id
_entity_poly.type
_entity_poly.pdbx_seq_one_letter_code
_entity_poly.pdbx_strand_id
1 'polypeptide(L)'
;RPLASEEVYAQHNVVLSRGNNYVALHGVPWTNTFEAVFGGTNVFPAGTSGSPGSGSTVVEFYTSDTNALSFEQYWLNSADGHWWKWGDGDVHTDLQASNFFSRGFSITLPDPIPDQYVTTTALDYNELDPSGDPIVLPAMVWSPVLQVPTNDVGFSQTIHCGQQVGRVGTNVYNLVALRLPVYAHPSELNLIESGFVKGLPGQSDEIYTLNTRIKDTRDGSTIYCDPSGTWRFVKGNGLISTTFLRPNDIIVIISRNWVGNGTWTWTYHPTNFYRLPDKWMGH
;
A
#
# COMPACT_ATOMS: atom_id res chain seq x y z
N ARG A 1 25.95 -12.59 -24.99
CA ARG A 1 25.43 -11.29 -24.50
C ARG A 1 25.74 -11.26 -23.02
N PRO A 2 26.64 -10.40 -22.51
CA PRO A 2 26.82 -10.32 -21.07
C PRO A 2 25.58 -9.62 -20.54
N LEU A 3 24.72 -10.39 -19.88
CA LEU A 3 23.53 -9.90 -19.21
C LEU A 3 24.03 -8.94 -18.13
N ALA A 4 23.84 -7.63 -18.34
CA ALA A 4 23.74 -6.70 -17.21
C ALA A 4 22.66 -7.27 -16.29
N SER A 5 22.86 -7.24 -14.96
CA SER A 5 22.07 -8.03 -14.01
C SER A 5 20.58 -7.99 -14.37
N GLU A 6 19.99 -9.17 -14.58
CA GLU A 6 18.58 -9.30 -14.99
C GLU A 6 17.64 -8.68 -13.94
N GLU A 7 18.13 -8.57 -12.70
CA GLU A 7 17.43 -8.04 -11.55
C GLU A 7 18.16 -6.82 -10.99
N VAL A 8 17.40 -5.76 -10.73
CA VAL A 8 17.87 -4.55 -10.06
C VAL A 8 17.14 -4.45 -8.72
N TYR A 9 17.90 -4.34 -7.64
CA TYR A 9 17.36 -4.18 -6.30
C TYR A 9 17.59 -2.75 -5.81
N ALA A 10 16.59 -2.21 -5.13
CA ALA A 10 16.65 -0.89 -4.51
C ALA A 10 16.25 -0.98 -3.04
N GLN A 11 16.93 -0.19 -2.22
CA GLN A 11 16.53 0.06 -0.84
C GLN A 11 15.65 1.31 -0.81
N HIS A 12 14.47 1.22 -0.21
CA HIS A 12 13.54 2.35 -0.14
C HIS A 12 13.28 2.76 1.31
N ASN A 13 13.65 3.99 1.64
CA ASN A 13 13.47 4.51 2.99
C ASN A 13 12.05 5.03 3.21
N VAL A 14 11.34 4.41 4.15
CA VAL A 14 10.02 4.82 4.61
C VAL A 14 10.16 5.40 6.01
N VAL A 15 9.68 6.63 6.20
CA VAL A 15 9.62 7.27 7.53
C VAL A 15 8.30 6.88 8.19
N LEU A 16 8.39 6.28 9.37
CA LEU A 16 7.26 5.75 10.14
C LEU A 16 7.19 6.48 11.48
N SER A 17 6.10 7.22 11.73
CA SER A 17 5.88 7.84 13.04
C SER A 17 5.09 6.91 13.97
N ARG A 18 5.01 7.24 15.25
CA ARG A 18 4.21 6.50 16.25
C ARG A 18 2.78 6.24 15.78
N GLY A 19 2.17 5.15 16.25
CA GLY A 19 0.84 4.73 15.83
C GLY A 19 0.80 4.15 14.42
N ASN A 20 -0.38 4.10 13.82
CA ASN A 20 -0.63 3.41 12.55
C ASN A 20 0.05 4.14 11.36
N ASN A 21 0.74 3.42 10.48
CA ASN A 21 1.28 3.94 9.24
C ASN A 21 0.82 3.06 8.07
N TYR A 22 0.16 3.63 7.09
CA TYR A 22 -0.16 2.93 5.86
C TYR A 22 1.07 2.94 4.93
N VAL A 23 1.52 1.76 4.49
CA VAL A 23 2.72 1.64 3.63
C VAL A 23 2.45 0.82 2.37
N ALA A 24 3.02 1.26 1.25
CA ALA A 24 3.04 0.53 -0.01
C ALA A 24 4.48 0.18 -0.39
N LEU A 25 4.69 -1.03 -0.91
CA LEU A 25 5.96 -1.48 -1.46
C LEU A 25 5.98 -1.26 -2.97
N HIS A 26 6.89 -0.43 -3.48
CA HIS A 26 7.04 -0.16 -4.92
C HIS A 26 7.58 -1.35 -5.74
N GLY A 27 8.01 -2.42 -5.09
CA GLY A 27 8.59 -3.61 -5.71
C GLY A 27 8.20 -4.90 -4.99
N VAL A 28 8.76 -6.01 -5.46
CA VAL A 28 8.63 -7.31 -4.81
C VAL A 28 9.78 -7.47 -3.81
N PRO A 29 9.55 -7.86 -2.56
CA PRO A 29 10.65 -8.13 -1.65
C PRO A 29 11.61 -9.18 -2.20
N TRP A 30 12.90 -8.98 -1.97
CA TRP A 30 13.93 -9.91 -2.41
C TRP A 30 13.71 -11.33 -1.87
N THR A 31 13.31 -11.41 -0.61
CA THR A 31 12.96 -12.66 0.08
C THR A 31 11.61 -12.51 0.75
N ASN A 32 10.83 -13.59 0.75
CA ASN A 32 9.42 -13.57 1.09
C ASN A 32 9.18 -14.10 2.52
N THR A 33 9.98 -13.63 3.48
CA THR A 33 9.86 -13.93 4.93
C THR A 33 9.67 -12.65 5.73
N PHE A 34 9.12 -12.74 6.94
CA PHE A 34 8.93 -11.57 7.80
C PHE A 34 10.26 -10.94 8.22
N GLU A 35 11.25 -11.75 8.60
CA GLU A 35 12.60 -11.29 8.93
C GLU A 35 13.23 -10.49 7.78
N ALA A 36 13.11 -10.96 6.54
CA ALA A 36 13.74 -10.29 5.42
C ALA A 36 13.06 -8.96 5.06
N VAL A 37 11.73 -8.89 5.18
CA VAL A 37 10.96 -7.70 4.81
C VAL A 37 11.01 -6.65 5.91
N PHE A 38 10.82 -7.07 7.16
CA PHE A 38 10.65 -6.16 8.29
C PHE A 38 11.83 -6.15 9.28
N GLY A 39 12.77 -7.10 9.17
CA GLY A 39 13.84 -7.27 10.16
C GLY A 39 13.33 -7.92 11.45
N GLY A 40 14.01 -7.65 12.56
CA GLY A 40 13.56 -8.01 13.91
C GLY A 40 13.72 -6.83 14.87
N THR A 41 14.13 -7.11 16.10
CA THR A 41 14.36 -6.09 17.15
C THR A 41 15.46 -5.10 16.83
N ASN A 42 16.33 -5.42 15.87
CA ASN A 42 17.32 -4.52 15.31
C ASN A 42 16.72 -3.38 14.48
N VAL A 43 15.50 -3.55 13.98
CA VAL A 43 14.78 -2.56 13.15
C VAL A 43 13.63 -1.95 13.92
N PHE A 44 12.83 -2.76 14.62
CA PHE A 44 11.56 -2.35 15.20
C PHE A 44 11.45 -2.67 16.70
N PRO A 45 10.70 -1.87 17.47
CA PRO A 45 10.31 -2.21 18.83
C PRO A 45 9.52 -3.50 18.91
N ALA A 46 9.85 -4.32 19.90
CA ALA A 46 9.12 -5.54 20.23
C ALA A 46 8.41 -5.38 21.58
N GLY A 47 7.30 -6.07 21.75
CA GLY A 47 6.48 -6.01 22.96
C GLY A 47 6.05 -7.39 23.43
N THR A 48 5.36 -7.45 24.56
CA THR A 48 4.97 -8.71 25.20
C THR A 48 3.67 -9.30 24.67
N SER A 49 2.96 -8.60 23.78
CA SER A 49 1.74 -9.07 23.13
C SER A 49 1.53 -8.39 21.77
N GLY A 50 0.61 -8.88 20.95
CA GLY A 50 0.23 -8.25 19.69
C GLY A 50 -0.57 -6.94 19.81
N SER A 51 -0.59 -6.31 20.98
CA SER A 51 -1.09 -4.95 21.15
C SER A 51 0.05 -3.93 21.06
N PRO A 52 -0.08 -2.84 20.27
CA PRO A 52 0.90 -1.76 20.25
C PRO A 52 1.15 -1.13 21.62
N GLY A 53 0.14 -1.14 22.50
CA GLY A 53 0.26 -0.65 23.89
C GLY A 53 1.22 -1.47 24.76
N SER A 54 1.63 -2.66 24.32
CA SER A 54 2.67 -3.46 24.99
C SER A 54 4.09 -3.13 24.52
N GLY A 55 4.25 -2.11 23.66
CA GLY A 55 5.52 -1.73 23.06
C GLY A 55 5.83 -2.45 21.75
N SER A 56 4.94 -3.32 21.25
CA SER A 56 5.16 -4.10 20.04
C SER A 56 4.88 -3.30 18.78
N THR A 57 5.70 -3.54 17.76
CA THR A 57 5.36 -3.19 16.38
C THR A 57 4.39 -4.21 15.83
N VAL A 58 3.28 -3.74 15.26
CA VAL A 58 2.20 -4.58 14.72
C VAL A 58 2.06 -4.31 13.23
N VAL A 59 1.97 -5.37 12.43
CA VAL A 59 1.72 -5.33 10.98
C VAL A 59 0.38 -5.97 10.69
N GLU A 60 -0.48 -5.26 9.96
CA GLU A 60 -1.80 -5.76 9.58
C GLU A 60 -1.90 -5.85 8.06
N PHE A 61 -2.07 -7.06 7.54
CA PHE A 61 -2.34 -7.28 6.12
C PHE A 61 -3.84 -7.30 5.88
N TYR A 62 -4.31 -6.38 5.06
CA TYR A 62 -5.73 -6.24 4.79
C TYR A 62 -6.18 -7.27 3.73
N THR A 63 -7.35 -7.86 3.96
CA THR A 63 -8.02 -8.70 2.97
C THR A 63 -9.23 -7.95 2.42
N SER A 64 -9.48 -8.11 1.13
CA SER A 64 -10.69 -7.59 0.50
C SER A 64 -11.88 -8.40 0.98
N ASP A 65 -12.87 -7.74 1.62
CA ASP A 65 -14.09 -8.40 2.07
C ASP A 65 -15.31 -7.47 1.96
N THR A 66 -16.48 -8.10 1.99
CA THR A 66 -17.80 -7.48 2.00
C THR A 66 -18.07 -6.84 3.37
N ASN A 67 -17.99 -5.51 3.43
CA ASN A 67 -18.41 -4.64 4.54
C ASN A 67 -17.56 -4.55 5.82
N ALA A 68 -16.64 -5.46 6.12
CA ALA A 68 -15.69 -5.30 7.25
C ALA A 68 -14.24 -5.47 6.78
N LEU A 69 -13.34 -4.60 7.25
CA LEU A 69 -11.90 -4.80 7.07
C LEU A 69 -11.50 -6.03 7.87
N SER A 70 -11.38 -7.17 7.18
CA SER A 70 -10.69 -8.33 7.71
C SER A 70 -9.19 -8.13 7.51
N PHE A 71 -8.41 -8.48 8.53
CA PHE A 71 -6.96 -8.33 8.48
C PHE A 71 -6.30 -9.52 9.18
N GLU A 72 -5.13 -9.90 8.67
CA GLU A 72 -4.22 -10.78 9.36
C GLU A 72 -3.22 -9.93 10.15
N GLN A 73 -3.16 -10.15 11.45
CA GLN A 73 -2.29 -9.38 12.34
C GLN A 73 -1.03 -10.17 12.69
N TYR A 74 0.10 -9.47 12.61
CA TYR A 74 1.43 -9.95 12.95
C TYR A 74 2.09 -8.96 13.90
N TRP A 75 2.91 -9.44 14.82
CA TRP A 75 3.52 -8.58 15.83
C TRP A 75 4.92 -9.05 16.19
N LEU A 76 5.78 -8.10 16.54
CA LEU A 76 7.15 -8.40 16.94
C LEU A 76 7.21 -8.71 18.45
N ASN A 77 7.58 -9.93 18.78
CA ASN A 77 7.60 -10.45 20.14
C ASN A 77 8.93 -10.14 20.83
N SER A 78 8.86 -9.58 22.04
CA SER A 78 10.06 -9.20 22.80
C SER A 78 10.78 -10.38 23.45
N ALA A 79 10.14 -11.55 23.58
CA ALA A 79 10.73 -12.71 24.25
C ALA A 79 11.90 -13.32 23.46
N ASP A 80 11.77 -13.35 22.14
CA ASP A 80 12.70 -13.96 21.18
C ASP A 80 13.17 -12.97 20.10
N GLY A 81 12.48 -11.84 19.93
CA GLY A 81 12.74 -10.88 18.86
C GLY A 81 12.18 -11.30 17.51
N HIS A 82 11.24 -12.25 17.49
CA HIS A 82 10.68 -12.86 16.29
C HIS A 82 9.30 -12.28 15.94
N TRP A 83 8.91 -12.45 14.67
CA TRP A 83 7.57 -12.07 14.21
C TRP A 83 6.60 -13.20 14.47
N TRP A 84 5.47 -12.87 15.10
CA TRP A 84 4.43 -13.83 15.45
C TRP A 84 3.13 -13.47 14.73
N LYS A 85 2.41 -14.47 14.23
CA LYS A 85 1.03 -14.33 13.74
C LYS A 85 0.07 -14.44 14.91
N TRP A 86 -0.88 -13.50 15.01
CA TRP A 86 -1.88 -13.52 16.07
C TRP A 86 -2.71 -14.80 16.04
N GLY A 87 -2.79 -15.50 17.17
CA GLY A 87 -3.57 -16.74 17.31
C GLY A 87 -2.95 -17.99 16.70
N ASP A 88 -1.73 -17.91 16.17
CA ASP A 88 -1.01 -19.05 15.57
C ASP A 88 0.33 -19.24 16.29
N GLY A 89 1.41 -18.62 15.81
CA GLY A 89 2.74 -18.73 16.41
C GLY A 89 3.81 -17.91 15.70
N ASP A 90 5.07 -18.29 15.93
CA ASP A 90 6.25 -17.71 15.26
C ASP A 90 6.19 -17.95 13.74
N VAL A 91 6.37 -16.89 12.96
CA VAL A 91 6.42 -16.88 11.49
C VAL A 91 7.66 -16.14 10.97
N HIS A 92 8.64 -15.88 11.82
CA HIS A 92 9.76 -14.97 11.56
C HIS A 92 10.52 -15.33 10.27
N THR A 93 10.82 -16.61 10.10
CA THR A 93 11.58 -17.13 8.95
C THR A 93 10.71 -17.91 7.97
N ASP A 94 9.40 -17.97 8.20
CA ASP A 94 8.48 -18.72 7.36
C ASP A 94 8.37 -18.10 5.97
N LEU A 95 8.64 -18.93 4.96
CA LEU A 95 8.47 -18.56 3.57
C LEU A 95 6.99 -18.40 3.24
N GLN A 96 6.57 -17.18 2.96
CA GLN A 96 5.21 -16.85 2.57
C GLN A 96 4.94 -17.20 1.10
N ALA A 97 3.67 -17.18 0.68
CA ALA A 97 3.30 -17.26 -0.73
C ALA A 97 3.82 -16.04 -1.51
N SER A 98 4.29 -16.21 -2.75
CA SER A 98 5.01 -15.17 -3.51
C SER A 98 4.30 -13.82 -3.69
N ASN A 99 2.97 -13.78 -3.51
CA ASN A 99 2.12 -12.59 -3.57
C ASN A 99 1.69 -12.07 -2.18
N PHE A 100 2.21 -12.61 -1.09
CA PHE A 100 1.79 -12.25 0.26
C PHE A 100 2.08 -10.77 0.59
N PHE A 101 3.30 -10.32 0.33
CA PHE A 101 3.72 -8.92 0.53
C PHE A 101 3.32 -7.99 -0.63
N SER A 102 2.52 -8.46 -1.59
CA SER A 102 1.86 -7.57 -2.55
C SER A 102 0.50 -7.07 -2.07
N ARG A 103 0.02 -7.56 -0.93
CA ARG A 103 -1.20 -7.06 -0.28
C ARG A 103 -0.95 -5.67 0.32
N GLY A 104 -2.01 -4.87 0.43
CA GLY A 104 -1.95 -3.65 1.22
C GLY A 104 -1.78 -3.99 2.70
N PHE A 105 -0.93 -3.26 3.40
CA PHE A 105 -0.70 -3.45 4.84
C PHE A 105 -0.45 -2.13 5.56
N SER A 106 -0.52 -2.18 6.88
CA SER A 106 -0.09 -1.12 7.77
C SER A 106 1.03 -1.58 8.70
N ILE A 107 1.80 -0.63 9.20
CA ILE A 107 2.76 -0.81 10.29
C ILE A 107 2.37 0.13 11.41
N THR A 108 1.97 -0.42 12.54
CA THR A 108 1.68 0.34 13.76
C THR A 108 2.88 0.26 14.68
N LEU A 109 3.52 1.42 14.90
CA LEU A 109 4.57 1.58 15.89
C LEU A 109 3.96 1.88 17.27
N PRO A 110 4.62 1.48 18.37
CA PRO A 110 4.19 1.88 19.72
C PRO A 110 4.20 3.40 19.90
N ASP A 111 3.35 3.88 20.80
CA ASP A 111 3.26 5.28 21.21
C ASP A 111 3.40 5.37 22.74
N PRO A 112 4.50 5.93 23.27
CA PRO A 112 5.64 6.50 22.55
C PRO A 112 6.57 5.44 21.92
N ILE A 113 7.39 5.85 20.94
CA ILE A 113 8.50 5.03 20.43
C ILE A 113 9.55 4.89 21.54
N PRO A 114 10.04 3.68 21.87
CA PRO A 114 11.05 3.50 22.91
C PRO A 114 12.38 4.22 22.62
N ASP A 115 12.96 4.82 23.66
CA ASP A 115 14.16 5.69 23.58
C ASP A 115 15.43 4.98 23.07
N GLN A 116 15.46 3.64 23.09
CA GLN A 116 16.61 2.85 22.64
C GLN A 116 16.77 2.82 21.11
N TYR A 117 15.75 3.25 20.36
CA TYR A 117 15.79 3.30 18.91
C TYR A 117 16.24 4.66 18.40
N VAL A 118 17.12 4.65 17.40
CA VAL A 118 17.50 5.89 16.70
C VAL A 118 16.28 6.39 15.93
N THR A 119 15.90 7.64 16.20
CA THR A 119 14.77 8.29 15.55
C THR A 119 15.23 9.45 14.66
N THR A 120 14.44 9.70 13.63
CA THR A 120 14.40 10.94 12.85
C THR A 120 13.14 11.73 13.23
N THR A 121 12.82 12.78 12.48
CA THR A 121 11.63 13.61 12.69
C THR A 121 10.57 13.36 11.61
N ALA A 122 9.32 13.23 12.02
CA ALA A 122 8.14 13.33 11.15
C ALA A 122 7.25 14.50 11.59
N LEU A 123 6.39 14.96 10.68
CA LEU A 123 5.36 15.95 10.99
C LEU A 123 4.04 15.23 11.20
N ASP A 124 3.37 15.51 12.32
CA ASP A 124 1.98 15.12 12.52
C ASP A 124 1.07 16.26 12.09
N TYR A 125 0.34 16.04 11.01
CA TYR A 125 -0.57 17.04 10.48
C TYR A 125 -1.95 17.01 11.16
N ASN A 126 -2.21 16.02 12.01
CA ASN A 126 -3.47 15.90 12.75
C ASN A 126 -3.38 16.55 14.14
N GLU A 127 -2.17 16.76 14.65
CA GLU A 127 -1.91 17.45 15.90
C GLU A 127 -1.11 18.73 15.61
N LEU A 128 -1.69 19.88 15.95
CA LEU A 128 -1.06 21.19 15.73
C LEU A 128 -0.44 21.71 17.02
N ASP A 129 0.70 22.37 16.89
CA ASP A 129 1.33 23.10 17.99
C ASP A 129 0.52 24.36 18.35
N PRO A 130 0.86 25.07 19.45
CA PRO A 130 0.17 26.30 19.83
C PRO A 130 0.23 27.43 18.78
N SER A 131 1.13 27.36 17.79
CA SER A 131 1.27 28.31 16.68
C SER A 131 0.39 27.94 15.48
N GLY A 132 -0.22 26.74 15.49
CA GLY A 132 -1.03 26.19 14.41
C GLY A 132 -0.24 25.41 13.37
N ASP A 133 1.04 25.11 13.61
CA ASP A 133 1.89 24.32 12.74
C ASP A 133 1.83 22.82 13.11
N PRO A 134 1.99 21.88 12.16
CA PRO A 134 2.10 20.45 12.44
C PRO A 134 3.18 20.16 13.48
N ILE A 135 2.86 19.39 14.54
CA ILE A 135 3.86 19.04 15.54
C ILE A 135 4.97 18.16 14.95
N VAL A 136 6.18 18.30 15.49
CA VAL A 136 7.31 17.45 15.13
C VAL A 136 7.37 16.28 16.12
N LEU A 137 7.38 15.05 15.59
CA LEU A 137 7.42 13.82 16.39
C LEU A 137 8.64 12.96 16.04
N PRO A 138 9.15 12.15 16.99
CA PRO A 138 10.08 11.07 16.70
C PRO A 138 9.48 10.08 15.70
N ALA A 139 10.30 9.62 14.76
CA ALA A 139 9.93 8.64 13.74
C ALA A 139 11.08 7.67 13.47
N MET A 140 10.76 6.46 13.05
CA MET A 140 11.73 5.45 12.65
C MET A 140 11.88 5.43 11.12
N VAL A 141 13.02 4.93 10.63
CA VAL A 141 13.22 4.68 9.20
C VAL A 141 13.23 3.18 8.98
N TRP A 142 12.30 2.70 8.16
CA TRP A 142 12.27 1.33 7.67
C TRP A 142 12.72 1.30 6.22
N SER A 143 13.61 0.38 5.88
CA SER A 143 14.29 0.37 4.59
C SER A 143 14.28 -1.02 3.94
N PRO A 144 13.12 -1.52 3.46
CA PRO A 144 13.06 -2.81 2.79
C PRO A 144 13.87 -2.81 1.49
N VAL A 145 14.49 -3.96 1.18
CA VAL A 145 15.16 -4.22 -0.09
C VAL A 145 14.19 -4.88 -1.04
N LEU A 146 13.89 -4.19 -2.14
CA LEU A 146 12.89 -4.63 -3.12
C LEU A 146 13.52 -4.78 -4.50
N GLN A 147 13.09 -5.79 -5.24
CA GLN A 147 13.32 -5.88 -6.66
C GLN A 147 12.49 -4.79 -7.35
N VAL A 148 13.19 -3.90 -8.05
CA VAL A 148 12.56 -2.89 -8.92
C VAL A 148 11.87 -3.65 -10.05
N PRO A 149 10.59 -3.34 -10.38
CA PRO A 149 9.93 -3.93 -11.53
C PRO A 149 10.68 -3.57 -12.82
N THR A 150 11.59 -4.44 -13.25
CA THR A 150 12.29 -4.37 -14.54
C THR A 150 11.45 -5.04 -15.63
N ASN A 151 11.94 -4.96 -16.87
CA ASN A 151 11.29 -5.12 -18.17
C ASN A 151 10.23 -6.23 -18.37
N ASP A 152 10.10 -7.22 -17.47
CA ASP A 152 9.21 -8.38 -17.62
C ASP A 152 8.31 -8.65 -16.40
N VAL A 153 8.37 -7.85 -15.32
CA VAL A 153 7.56 -8.09 -14.11
C VAL A 153 6.36 -7.15 -14.07
N GLY A 154 5.21 -7.65 -14.51
CA GLY A 154 3.91 -7.00 -14.32
C GLY A 154 3.43 -7.07 -12.87
N PHE A 155 2.66 -6.07 -12.45
CA PHE A 155 1.90 -6.13 -11.21
C PHE A 155 0.57 -6.86 -11.47
N SER A 156 0.16 -7.72 -10.55
CA SER A 156 -1.15 -8.36 -10.58
C SER A 156 -1.78 -8.43 -9.20
N GLN A 157 -3.05 -8.06 -9.09
CA GLN A 157 -3.82 -8.15 -7.86
C GLN A 157 -5.28 -8.49 -8.13
N THR A 158 -5.86 -9.35 -7.29
CA THR A 158 -7.29 -9.68 -7.34
C THR A 158 -8.09 -8.57 -6.65
N ILE A 159 -9.09 -8.05 -7.36
CA ILE A 159 -10.06 -7.09 -6.86
C ILE A 159 -11.41 -7.78 -6.71
N HIS A 160 -12.00 -7.65 -5.53
CA HIS A 160 -13.31 -8.20 -5.23
C HIS A 160 -14.41 -7.23 -5.60
N CYS A 161 -15.45 -7.76 -6.23
CA CYS A 161 -16.56 -6.99 -6.77
C CYS A 161 -17.59 -6.68 -5.68
N GLY A 162 -18.11 -5.46 -5.72
CA GLY A 162 -19.39 -5.15 -5.10
C GLY A 162 -20.56 -5.75 -5.89
N GLN A 163 -21.77 -5.45 -5.46
CA GLN A 163 -22.97 -5.79 -6.21
C GLN A 163 -24.05 -4.75 -5.99
N GLN A 164 -24.64 -4.23 -7.07
CA GLN A 164 -25.87 -3.45 -7.02
C GLN A 164 -27.05 -4.31 -7.50
N VAL A 165 -28.04 -4.53 -6.63
CA VAL A 165 -29.29 -5.21 -6.95
C VAL A 165 -30.45 -4.26 -6.64
N GLY A 166 -30.97 -3.60 -7.68
CA GLY A 166 -32.05 -2.62 -7.54
C GLY A 166 -31.63 -1.42 -6.70
N ARG A 167 -32.24 -1.22 -5.53
CA ARG A 167 -31.92 -0.13 -4.59
C ARG A 167 -30.91 -0.52 -3.50
N VAL A 168 -30.56 -1.80 -3.41
CA VAL A 168 -29.62 -2.30 -2.41
C VAL A 168 -28.28 -2.54 -3.08
N GLY A 169 -27.24 -1.88 -2.59
CA GLY A 169 -25.87 -2.04 -3.07
C GLY A 169 -24.96 -2.49 -1.95
N THR A 170 -24.17 -3.53 -2.21
CA THR A 170 -23.04 -3.92 -1.36
C THR A 170 -21.77 -3.39 -2.01
N ASN A 171 -21.10 -2.47 -1.34
CA ASN A 171 -19.79 -2.00 -1.77
C ASN A 171 -18.71 -2.92 -1.20
N VAL A 172 -17.67 -3.18 -1.99
CA VAL A 172 -16.46 -3.85 -1.52
C VAL A 172 -15.29 -2.88 -1.61
N TYR A 173 -14.54 -2.76 -0.52
CA TYR A 173 -13.38 -1.88 -0.42
C TYR A 173 -12.12 -2.71 -0.56
N ASN A 174 -11.38 -2.46 -1.63
CA ASN A 174 -10.13 -3.16 -1.92
C ASN A 174 -8.96 -2.21 -1.65
N LEU A 175 -8.22 -2.47 -0.58
CA LEU A 175 -6.99 -1.73 -0.29
C LEU A 175 -5.84 -2.31 -1.12
N VAL A 176 -5.24 -1.47 -1.96
CA VAL A 176 -4.22 -1.88 -2.91
C VAL A 176 -3.04 -0.91 -2.88
N ALA A 177 -1.83 -1.47 -2.92
CA ALA A 177 -0.58 -0.71 -2.94
C ALA A 177 -0.15 -0.48 -4.39
N LEU A 178 0.03 0.78 -4.79
CA LEU A 178 0.52 1.11 -6.12
C LEU A 178 2.03 0.88 -6.23
N ARG A 179 2.44 0.02 -7.15
CA ARG A 179 3.84 -0.25 -7.48
C ARG A 179 4.30 0.61 -8.64
N LEU A 180 4.30 1.91 -8.41
CA LEU A 180 4.63 2.89 -9.43
C LEU A 180 6.06 3.42 -9.26
N PRO A 181 6.97 3.18 -10.22
CA PRO A 181 8.28 3.83 -10.22
C PRO A 181 8.21 5.34 -10.53
N VAL A 182 7.12 5.80 -11.14
CA VAL A 182 6.88 7.22 -11.50
C VAL A 182 5.41 7.58 -11.29
N TYR A 183 5.09 8.86 -11.36
CA TYR A 183 3.68 9.29 -11.36
C TYR A 183 2.94 8.69 -12.55
N ALA A 184 1.67 8.33 -12.36
CA ALA A 184 0.84 7.77 -13.42
C ALA A 184 -0.58 8.35 -13.40
N HIS A 185 -1.19 8.38 -14.58
CA HIS A 185 -2.62 8.60 -14.71
C HIS A 185 -3.35 7.26 -14.59
N PRO A 186 -4.51 7.17 -13.93
CA PRO A 186 -5.28 5.93 -13.81
C PRO A 186 -5.61 5.25 -15.15
N SER A 187 -5.74 6.00 -16.24
CA SER A 187 -5.95 5.43 -17.59
C SER A 187 -4.75 4.62 -18.10
N GLU A 188 -3.56 4.84 -17.55
CA GLU A 188 -2.34 4.13 -17.93
C GLU A 188 -2.17 2.83 -17.13
N LEU A 189 -3.02 2.61 -16.11
CA LEU A 189 -2.93 1.45 -15.23
C LEU A 189 -3.82 0.29 -15.65
N ASN A 190 -4.36 0.28 -16.88
CA ASN A 190 -5.14 -0.84 -17.42
C ASN A 190 -6.34 -1.23 -16.53
N LEU A 191 -6.88 -0.28 -15.76
CA LEU A 191 -7.95 -0.52 -14.79
C LEU A 191 -9.24 -0.99 -15.46
N ILE A 192 -9.67 -0.28 -16.51
CA ILE A 192 -10.94 -0.51 -17.20
C ILE A 192 -10.90 -1.85 -17.93
N GLU A 193 -9.82 -2.10 -18.64
CA GLU A 193 -9.55 -3.34 -19.38
C GLU A 193 -9.46 -4.55 -18.43
N SER A 194 -8.99 -4.33 -17.20
CA SER A 194 -8.94 -5.38 -16.17
C SER A 194 -10.29 -5.68 -15.53
N GLY A 195 -11.24 -4.73 -15.52
CA GLY A 195 -12.58 -4.94 -14.96
C GLY A 195 -13.16 -3.77 -14.16
N PHE A 196 -12.45 -2.65 -14.00
CA PHE A 196 -12.96 -1.46 -13.32
C PHE A 196 -14.18 -0.90 -14.06
N VAL A 197 -15.32 -0.75 -13.35
CA VAL A 197 -16.58 -0.34 -13.97
C VAL A 197 -16.69 1.18 -14.03
N LYS A 198 -16.65 1.73 -15.25
CA LYS A 198 -16.94 3.15 -15.55
C LYS A 198 -18.43 3.48 -15.46
N GLY A 199 -18.76 4.75 -15.24
CA GLY A 199 -20.16 5.17 -15.06
C GLY A 199 -20.31 6.52 -14.36
N LEU A 200 -21.50 6.80 -13.83
CA LEU A 200 -21.75 7.99 -13.02
C LEU A 200 -21.11 7.85 -11.63
N PRO A 201 -20.76 8.95 -10.94
CA PRO A 201 -20.29 8.88 -9.56
C PRO A 201 -21.37 8.24 -8.67
N GLY A 202 -20.96 7.39 -7.73
CA GLY A 202 -21.82 6.57 -6.88
C GLY A 202 -22.44 5.33 -7.55
N GLN A 203 -22.32 5.20 -8.87
CA GLN A 203 -22.77 4.03 -9.65
C GLN A 203 -21.61 3.25 -10.26
N SER A 204 -20.54 3.95 -10.62
CA SER A 204 -19.27 3.37 -11.05
C SER A 204 -18.41 2.93 -9.87
N ASP A 205 -17.37 2.16 -10.18
CA ASP A 205 -16.29 1.96 -9.23
C ASP A 205 -15.56 3.30 -9.01
N GLU A 206 -15.06 3.50 -7.80
CA GLU A 206 -14.41 4.75 -7.38
C GLU A 206 -13.07 4.44 -6.72
N ILE A 207 -12.15 5.39 -6.76
CA ILE A 207 -10.83 5.26 -6.14
C ILE A 207 -10.59 6.46 -5.24
N TYR A 208 -10.16 6.25 -4.00
CA TYR A 208 -9.56 7.32 -3.21
C TYR A 208 -8.13 6.95 -2.80
N THR A 209 -7.32 7.98 -2.56
CA THR A 209 -5.92 7.85 -2.15
C THR A 209 -5.79 8.12 -0.66
N LEU A 210 -4.99 7.32 0.04
CA LEU A 210 -4.56 7.62 1.40
C LEU A 210 -3.36 8.57 1.36
N ASN A 211 -3.42 9.64 2.11
CA ASN A 211 -2.29 10.52 2.34
C ASN A 211 -1.49 9.98 3.53
N THR A 212 -0.39 9.31 3.22
CA THR A 212 0.50 8.69 4.20
C THR A 212 1.10 9.68 5.21
N ARG A 213 1.13 10.99 4.90
CA ARG A 213 1.61 12.02 5.83
C ARG A 213 0.63 12.30 6.97
N ILE A 214 -0.67 12.32 6.66
CA ILE A 214 -1.72 12.63 7.63
C ILE A 214 -2.45 11.36 8.09
N LYS A 215 -2.05 10.20 7.56
CA LYS A 215 -2.61 8.88 7.90
C LYS A 215 -4.13 8.81 7.69
N ASP A 216 -4.63 9.58 6.72
CA ASP A 216 -6.06 9.69 6.40
C ASP A 216 -6.24 9.79 4.88
N THR A 217 -7.48 9.60 4.44
CA THR A 217 -7.94 9.89 3.09
C THR A 217 -7.55 11.30 2.68
N ARG A 218 -7.01 11.43 1.47
CA ARG A 218 -6.75 12.74 0.89
C ARG A 218 -8.10 13.38 0.55
N ASP A 219 -8.49 14.42 1.28
CA ASP A 219 -9.80 15.07 1.08
C ASP A 219 -10.01 15.50 -0.38
N GLY A 220 -11.25 15.32 -0.86
CA GLY A 220 -11.65 15.65 -2.23
C GLY A 220 -10.94 14.87 -3.33
N SER A 221 -10.18 13.81 -2.98
CA SER A 221 -9.37 13.05 -3.95
C SER A 221 -10.07 11.82 -4.52
N THR A 222 -11.33 11.57 -4.18
CA THR A 222 -12.06 10.44 -4.77
C THR A 222 -12.26 10.69 -6.25
N ILE A 223 -11.81 9.75 -7.07
CA ILE A 223 -11.88 9.78 -8.52
C ILE A 223 -12.75 8.65 -9.04
N TYR A 224 -13.28 8.82 -10.24
CA TYR A 224 -14.02 7.81 -10.99
C TYR A 224 -13.75 7.97 -12.48
N CYS A 225 -14.11 6.95 -13.26
CA CYS A 225 -14.06 7.00 -14.72
C CYS A 225 -15.48 7.15 -15.26
N ASP A 226 -15.73 8.24 -15.99
CA ASP A 226 -17.06 8.53 -16.53
C ASP A 226 -17.43 7.61 -17.71
N PRO A 227 -18.69 7.61 -18.19
CA PRO A 227 -19.10 6.73 -19.29
C PRO A 227 -18.30 6.92 -20.58
N SER A 228 -17.76 8.13 -20.80
CA SER A 228 -16.92 8.47 -21.96
C SER A 228 -15.48 7.96 -21.84
N GLY A 229 -15.08 7.43 -20.68
CA GLY A 229 -13.71 7.00 -20.41
C GLY A 229 -12.82 8.11 -19.83
N THR A 230 -13.40 9.22 -19.38
CA THR A 230 -12.65 10.34 -18.82
C THR A 230 -12.58 10.21 -17.29
N TRP A 231 -11.38 10.35 -16.74
CA TRP A 231 -11.16 10.31 -15.30
C TRP A 231 -11.41 11.66 -14.63
N ARG A 232 -12.17 11.65 -13.54
CA ARG A 232 -12.67 12.87 -12.88
C ARG A 232 -12.70 12.73 -11.38
N PHE A 233 -12.65 13.85 -10.69
CA PHE A 233 -13.00 13.93 -9.27
C PHE A 233 -14.51 13.76 -9.08
N VAL A 234 -14.91 12.92 -8.12
CA VAL A 234 -16.31 12.78 -7.69
C VAL A 234 -16.83 14.12 -7.19
N LYS A 235 -16.05 14.82 -6.36
CA LYS A 235 -16.37 16.16 -5.89
C LYS A 235 -16.08 17.18 -7.00
N GLY A 236 -17.11 17.89 -7.45
CA GLY A 236 -16.97 19.00 -8.41
C GLY A 236 -16.76 18.58 -9.88
N ASN A 237 -16.65 17.28 -10.19
CA ASN A 237 -16.59 16.75 -11.56
C ASN A 237 -15.42 17.27 -12.42
N GLY A 238 -14.36 17.78 -11.76
CA GLY A 238 -13.16 18.29 -12.40
C GLY A 238 -12.30 17.17 -13.00
N LEU A 239 -11.55 17.49 -14.05
CA LEU A 239 -10.56 16.57 -14.60
C LEU A 239 -9.41 16.35 -13.61
N ILE A 240 -8.91 15.12 -13.56
CA ILE A 240 -7.73 14.79 -12.77
C ILE A 240 -6.46 15.13 -13.56
N SER A 241 -5.37 15.46 -12.86
CA SER A 241 -4.08 15.73 -13.49
C SER A 241 -3.46 14.45 -14.05
N THR A 242 -2.66 14.57 -15.11
CA THR A 242 -1.89 13.44 -15.70
C THR A 242 -0.94 12.76 -14.71
N THR A 243 -0.55 13.43 -13.62
CA THR A 243 0.36 12.90 -12.58
C THR A 243 -0.35 12.72 -11.24
N PHE A 244 -1.63 12.31 -11.26
CA PHE A 244 -2.45 12.27 -10.05
C PHE A 244 -1.97 11.22 -9.05
N LEU A 245 -1.76 9.98 -9.51
CA LEU A 245 -1.26 8.89 -8.68
C LEU A 245 0.25 8.99 -8.57
N ARG A 246 0.75 8.88 -7.33
CA ARG A 246 2.15 9.04 -6.99
C ARG A 246 2.79 7.69 -6.72
N PRO A 247 4.13 7.60 -6.84
CA PRO A 247 4.88 6.47 -6.28
C PRO A 247 4.47 6.21 -4.82
N ASN A 248 4.21 4.95 -4.49
CA ASN A 248 3.79 4.48 -3.16
C ASN A 248 2.43 4.98 -2.65
N ASP A 249 1.58 5.57 -3.51
CA ASP A 249 0.21 5.85 -3.10
C ASP A 249 -0.49 4.53 -2.74
N ILE A 250 -1.17 4.54 -1.59
CA ILE A 250 -2.09 3.47 -1.24
C ILE A 250 -3.45 3.95 -1.68
N ILE A 251 -4.12 3.12 -2.47
CA ILE A 251 -5.44 3.45 -2.97
C ILE A 251 -6.44 2.44 -2.45
N VAL A 252 -7.66 2.91 -2.30
CA VAL A 252 -8.80 2.06 -2.04
C VAL A 252 -9.69 2.10 -3.27
N ILE A 253 -9.89 0.95 -3.89
CA ILE A 253 -10.86 0.76 -4.96
C ILE A 253 -12.18 0.37 -4.30
N ILE A 254 -13.15 1.26 -4.37
CA ILE A 254 -14.54 1.01 -4.00
C ILE A 254 -15.20 0.33 -5.20
N SER A 255 -15.26 -1.00 -5.18
CA SER A 255 -16.02 -1.73 -6.17
C SER A 255 -17.49 -1.77 -5.77
N ARG A 256 -18.36 -1.32 -6.68
CA ARG A 256 -19.82 -1.29 -6.49
C ARG A 256 -20.52 -2.31 -7.39
N ASN A 257 -19.82 -2.79 -8.40
CA ASN A 257 -20.41 -3.50 -9.51
C ASN A 257 -19.91 -4.93 -9.58
N TRP A 258 -20.83 -5.84 -9.90
CA TRP A 258 -20.48 -7.24 -10.11
C TRP A 258 -19.94 -7.42 -11.53
N VAL A 259 -18.71 -7.95 -11.62
CA VAL A 259 -18.05 -8.27 -12.89
C VAL A 259 -17.58 -9.72 -12.85
N GLY A 260 -17.71 -10.44 -13.97
CA GLY A 260 -17.29 -11.83 -14.10
C GLY A 260 -17.90 -12.74 -13.02
N ASN A 261 -17.03 -13.41 -12.27
CA ASN A 261 -17.39 -14.32 -11.17
C ASN A 261 -17.35 -13.65 -9.79
N GLY A 262 -17.46 -12.32 -9.72
CA GLY A 262 -17.41 -11.56 -8.45
C GLY A 262 -16.02 -11.10 -8.05
N THR A 263 -15.04 -11.29 -8.93
CA THR A 263 -13.70 -10.73 -8.84
C THR A 263 -13.20 -10.39 -10.24
N TRP A 264 -12.21 -9.49 -10.30
CA TRP A 264 -11.42 -9.24 -11.50
C TRP A 264 -9.95 -9.10 -11.14
N THR A 265 -9.06 -9.45 -12.07
CA THR A 265 -7.62 -9.40 -11.83
C THR A 265 -7.05 -8.14 -12.45
N TRP A 266 -6.65 -7.20 -11.61
CA TRP A 266 -5.97 -5.99 -12.03
C TRP A 266 -4.54 -6.30 -12.42
N THR A 267 -4.20 -6.12 -13.71
CA THR A 267 -2.83 -6.32 -14.19
C THR A 267 -2.35 -5.09 -14.93
N TYR A 268 -1.18 -4.57 -14.56
CA TYR A 268 -0.50 -3.48 -15.28
C TYR A 268 1.00 -3.72 -15.35
N HIS A 269 1.63 -3.15 -16.37
CA HIS A 269 3.07 -3.28 -16.58
C HIS A 269 3.75 -1.90 -16.50
N PRO A 270 4.98 -1.79 -15.96
CA PRO A 270 5.87 -0.64 -16.10
C PRO A 270 5.80 0.10 -17.44
N THR A 271 5.81 -0.64 -18.54
CA THR A 271 5.79 -0.10 -19.91
C THR A 271 4.52 0.65 -20.27
N ASN A 272 3.45 0.54 -19.49
CA ASN A 272 2.20 1.24 -19.76
C ASN A 272 2.29 2.74 -19.48
N PHE A 273 3.18 3.17 -18.58
CA PHE A 273 3.27 4.58 -18.11
C PHE A 273 4.69 5.14 -18.09
N TYR A 274 5.74 4.35 -18.35
CA TYR A 274 7.07 4.91 -18.61
C TYR A 274 7.88 4.12 -19.64
N ARG A 275 8.75 4.85 -20.35
CA ARG A 275 9.70 4.25 -21.28
C ARG A 275 10.86 3.65 -20.52
N LEU A 276 11.06 2.35 -20.68
CA LEU A 276 12.21 1.65 -20.12
C LEU A 276 13.54 2.25 -20.64
N PRO A 277 14.59 2.32 -19.82
CA PRO A 277 15.91 2.75 -20.29
C PRO A 277 16.38 1.88 -21.46
N ASP A 278 16.70 2.50 -22.59
CA ASP A 278 17.22 1.83 -23.79
C ASP A 278 18.74 2.01 -23.95
N LYS A 279 19.37 2.74 -23.02
CA LYS A 279 20.81 3.01 -23.01
C LYS A 279 21.50 2.15 -21.97
N TRP A 280 22.50 1.40 -22.44
CA TRP A 280 23.42 0.67 -21.58
C TRP A 280 24.37 1.65 -20.90
N MET A 281 24.43 1.64 -19.56
CA MET A 281 25.51 2.28 -18.82
C MET A 281 26.61 1.25 -18.59
N GLY A 282 27.59 1.24 -19.47
CA GLY A 282 28.85 0.59 -19.22
C GLY A 282 29.94 1.22 -20.07
N HIS A 283 31.15 1.21 -19.52
CA HIS A 283 32.38 1.52 -20.22
C HIS A 283 33.07 0.21 -20.58
#